data_AF-A0A6N9PW99-F1
#
_entry.id   AF-A0A6N9PW99-F1
#
_cell.length_a   1.000
_cell.length_b   1.000
_cell.length_c   1.000
_cell.angle_alpha   90.00
_cell.angle_beta   90.00
_cell.angle_gamma   90.00
#
_symmetry.space_group_name_H-M   'P 1'
#
loop_
_entity.id
_entity.type
_entity.pdbx_description
1 polymer ?
#
loop_
_entity_poly.entity_id
_entity_poly.type
_entity_poly.pdbx_seq_one_letter_code
_entity_poly.pdbx_strand_id
1 'polypeptide(L)'
;MDFLLDAITTWLKEMLVGGIMSNLSSMFDSVNNQVADISGQIGQTPQGWNAGIFSMVQSLSETVILPIAGVILAFVMTLELIQIITDKNNFHDIETAVFFKWIFK
;
A
#
# COMPACT_ATOMS: atom_id res chain seq x y z
N MET A 1 53.82 -24.92 35.97
CA MET A 1 52.84 -23.89 36.36
C MET A 1 52.29 -23.18 35.13
N ASP A 2 53.15 -22.71 34.22
CA ASP A 2 52.74 -22.10 32.94
C ASP A 2 51.80 -22.96 32.10
N PHE A 3 52.14 -24.23 31.88
CA PHE A 3 51.32 -25.14 31.08
C PHE A 3 49.87 -25.28 31.59
N LEU A 4 49.67 -25.28 32.91
CA LEU A 4 48.33 -25.39 33.50
C LEU A 4 47.55 -24.07 33.40
N LEU A 5 48.22 -22.93 33.60
CA LEU A 5 47.60 -21.61 33.45
C LEU A 5 47.23 -21.33 31.98
N ASP A 6 48.06 -21.77 31.04
CA ASP A 6 47.83 -21.59 29.61
C ASP A 6 46.69 -22.49 29.11
N ALA A 7 46.61 -23.73 29.60
CA ALA A 7 45.50 -24.64 29.33
C ALA A 7 44.16 -24.09 29.86
N ILE A 8 44.14 -23.56 31.09
CA ILE A 8 42.94 -22.95 31.68
C ILE A 8 42.53 -21.67 30.93
N THR A 9 43.50 -20.83 30.54
CA THR A 9 43.26 -19.60 29.78
C THR A 9 42.66 -19.89 28.41
N THR A 10 43.17 -20.92 27.74
CA THR A 10 42.66 -21.36 26.43
C THR A 10 41.24 -21.89 26.54
N TRP A 11 40.97 -22.76 27.52
CA TRP A 11 39.63 -23.29 27.79
C TRP A 11 38.60 -22.18 28.07
N LEU A 12 38.95 -21.19 28.90
CA LEU A 12 38.08 -20.04 29.19
C LEU A 12 37.81 -19.18 27.95
N LYS A 13 38.83 -18.93 27.11
CA LYS A 13 38.66 -18.19 25.86
C LYS A 13 37.75 -18.93 24.89
N GLU A 14 37.94 -20.24 24.70
CA GLU A 14 37.10 -21.06 23.83
C GLU A 14 35.65 -21.11 24.30
N MET A 15 35.42 -21.20 25.61
CA MET A 15 34.07 -21.18 26.19
C MET A 15 33.39 -19.82 25.97
N LEU A 16 34.09 -18.71 26.20
CA LEU A 16 33.54 -17.36 26.01
C LEU A 16 33.30 -17.05 24.52
N VAL A 17 34.25 -17.39 23.65
CA VAL A 17 34.11 -17.22 22.20
C VAL A 17 33.01 -18.11 21.67
N GLY A 18 32.92 -19.37 22.12
CA GLY A 18 31.84 -20.29 21.76
C GLY A 18 30.47 -19.78 22.19
N GLY A 19 30.36 -19.24 23.41
CA GLY A 19 29.11 -18.64 23.92
C GLY A 19 28.67 -17.40 23.12
N ILE A 20 29.61 -16.49 22.82
CA ILE A 20 29.33 -15.28 22.03
C ILE A 20 28.96 -15.66 20.58
N MET A 21 29.72 -16.55 19.95
CA MET A 21 29.44 -17.02 18.59
C MET A 21 28.09 -17.73 18.53
N SER A 22 27.77 -18.57 19.51
CA SER A 22 26.46 -19.22 19.61
C SER A 22 25.32 -18.21 19.73
N ASN A 23 25.48 -17.18 20.56
CA ASN A 23 24.48 -16.13 20.71
C ASN A 23 24.30 -15.32 19.41
N LEU A 24 25.40 -14.94 18.77
CA LEU A 24 25.38 -14.22 17.49
C LEU A 24 24.75 -15.07 16.37
N SER A 25 25.05 -16.36 16.30
CA SER A 25 24.40 -17.28 15.37
C SER A 25 22.89 -17.38 15.64
N SER A 26 22.49 -17.51 16.90
CA SER A 26 21.05 -17.51 17.27
C SER A 26 20.35 -16.19 16.91
N MET A 27 21.02 -15.05 17.07
CA MET A 27 20.49 -13.75 16.62
C MET A 27 20.34 -13.71 15.09
N PHE A 28 21.34 -14.21 14.35
CA PHE A 28 21.28 -14.29 12.89
C PHE A 28 20.14 -15.18 12.40
N ASP A 29 19.95 -16.35 13.03
CA ASP A 29 18.84 -17.25 12.74
C ASP A 29 17.48 -16.60 13.05
N SER A 30 17.38 -15.88 14.18
CA SER A 30 16.17 -15.14 14.54
C SER A 30 15.83 -14.06 13.53
N VAL A 31 16.83 -13.30 13.06
CA VAL A 31 16.64 -12.28 12.03
C VAL A 31 16.21 -12.92 10.70
N ASN A 32 16.84 -14.03 10.30
CA ASN A 32 16.47 -14.75 9.07
C ASN A 32 15.02 -15.26 9.12
N ASN A 33 14.59 -15.82 10.25
CA ASN A 33 13.21 -16.26 10.42
C ASN A 33 12.24 -15.08 10.31
N GLN A 34 12.56 -13.95 10.96
CA GLN A 34 11.72 -12.78 10.90
C GLN A 34 11.66 -12.16 9.49
N VAL A 35 12.77 -12.16 8.75
CA VAL A 35 12.80 -11.74 7.34
C VAL A 35 11.98 -12.68 6.45
N ALA A 36 12.05 -13.99 6.68
CA ALA A 36 11.22 -14.97 5.98
C ALA A 36 9.73 -14.73 6.25
N ASP A 37 9.34 -14.52 7.51
CA ASP A 37 7.95 -14.22 7.88
C ASP A 37 7.46 -12.91 7.25
N ILE A 38 8.28 -11.86 7.28
CA ILE A 38 7.95 -10.57 6.63
C ILE A 38 7.82 -10.75 5.12
N SER A 39 8.68 -11.54 4.48
CA SER A 39 8.55 -11.83 3.03
C SER A 39 7.22 -12.51 2.69
N GLY A 40 6.73 -13.38 3.57
CA GLY A 40 5.41 -14.00 3.45
C GLY A 40 4.27 -13.01 3.64
N GLN A 41 4.43 -12.02 4.52
CA GLN A 41 3.44 -10.97 4.76
C GLN A 41 3.36 -9.95 3.61
N ILE A 42 4.49 -9.57 3.00
CA ILE A 42 4.53 -8.64 1.87
C ILE A 42 3.84 -9.22 0.62
N GLY A 43 3.83 -10.56 0.48
CA GLY A 43 3.12 -11.24 -0.60
C GLY A 43 1.60 -11.31 -0.45
N GLN A 44 1.05 -10.90 0.70
CA GLN A 44 -0.40 -10.95 0.94
C GLN A 44 -1.12 -9.77 0.29
N THR A 45 -2.38 -9.97 -0.07
CA THR A 45 -3.23 -8.84 -0.47
C THR A 45 -3.41 -7.88 0.70
N PRO A 46 -3.64 -6.57 0.47
CA PRO A 46 -3.87 -5.61 1.55
C PRO A 46 -4.99 -6.03 2.52
N GLN A 47 -6.03 -6.71 2.01
CA GLN A 47 -7.11 -7.29 2.83
C GLN A 47 -6.62 -8.47 3.69
N GLY A 48 -5.73 -9.32 3.15
CA GLY A 48 -5.11 -10.44 3.87
C GLY A 48 -4.12 -9.97 4.94
N TRP A 49 -3.37 -8.90 4.66
CA TRP A 49 -2.40 -8.32 5.60
C TRP A 49 -3.06 -7.58 6.76
N ASN A 50 -4.01 -6.68 6.49
CA ASN A 50 -4.75 -5.97 7.52
C ASN A 50 -6.14 -5.54 7.03
N ALA A 51 -7.15 -6.35 7.37
CA ALA A 51 -8.54 -6.10 7.00
C ALA A 51 -9.07 -4.75 7.52
N GLY A 52 -8.62 -4.27 8.68
CA GLY A 52 -9.06 -3.01 9.26
C GLY A 52 -8.56 -1.78 8.48
N ILE A 53 -7.26 -1.76 8.14
CA ILE A 53 -6.67 -0.68 7.33
C ILE A 53 -7.26 -0.71 5.92
N PHE A 54 -7.40 -1.89 5.32
CA PHE A 54 -8.03 -2.02 4.01
C PHE A 54 -9.47 -1.49 4.03
N SER A 55 -10.28 -1.89 5.01
CA SER A 55 -11.65 -1.42 5.16
C SER A 55 -11.73 0.10 5.39
N MET A 56 -10.77 0.68 6.12
CA MET A 56 -10.70 2.13 6.30
C MET A 56 -10.44 2.86 4.98
N VAL A 57 -9.44 2.40 4.20
CA VAL A 57 -9.10 3.00 2.90
C VAL A 57 -10.26 2.83 1.91
N GLN A 58 -10.85 1.63 1.86
CA GLN A 58 -12.01 1.36 1.02
C GLN A 58 -13.19 2.26 1.38
N SER A 59 -13.50 2.39 2.68
CA SER A 59 -14.57 3.28 3.15
C SER A 59 -14.33 4.73 2.76
N LEU A 60 -13.10 5.24 2.90
CA LEU A 60 -12.77 6.61 2.47
C LEU A 60 -12.95 6.78 0.95
N SER A 61 -12.54 5.79 0.16
CA SER A 61 -12.73 5.80 -1.29
C SER A 61 -14.22 5.86 -1.66
N GLU A 62 -15.05 5.02 -1.04
CA GLU A 62 -16.47 4.91 -1.34
C GLU A 62 -17.29 6.10 -0.84
N THR A 63 -16.95 6.64 0.34
CA THR A 63 -17.75 7.68 1.00
C THR A 63 -17.31 9.10 0.67
N VAL A 64 -16.06 9.30 0.26
CA VAL A 64 -15.50 10.64 0.01
C VAL A 64 -15.07 10.80 -1.44
N ILE A 65 -14.23 9.90 -1.94
CA ILE A 65 -13.63 10.07 -3.28
C ILE A 65 -14.69 9.92 -4.38
N LEU A 66 -15.51 8.86 -4.32
CA LEU A 66 -16.55 8.63 -5.33
C LEU A 66 -17.59 9.77 -5.38
N PRO A 67 -18.17 10.25 -4.25
CA PRO A 67 -19.09 11.37 -4.28
C PRO A 67 -18.48 12.67 -4.82
N ILE A 68 -17.24 12.99 -4.45
CA ILE A 68 -16.56 14.19 -4.96
C ILE A 68 -16.36 14.09 -6.48
N ALA A 69 -15.92 12.93 -6.98
CA ALA A 69 -15.81 12.71 -8.42
C ALA A 69 -17.17 12.85 -9.13
N GLY A 70 -18.24 12.32 -8.54
CA GLY A 70 -19.61 12.47 -9.05
C GLY A 70 -20.07 13.93 -9.14
N VAL A 71 -19.77 14.74 -8.13
CA VAL A 71 -20.10 16.18 -8.13
C VAL A 71 -19.31 16.93 -9.20
N ILE A 72 -18.02 16.64 -9.37
CA ILE A 72 -17.20 17.26 -10.40
C ILE A 72 -17.72 16.89 -11.79
N LEU A 73 -18.05 15.62 -12.02
CA LEU A 73 -18.64 15.16 -13.29
C LEU A 73 -19.98 15.84 -13.55
N ALA A 74 -20.87 15.93 -12.56
CA ALA A 74 -22.13 16.65 -12.68
C ALA A 74 -21.91 18.12 -13.07
N PHE A 75 -20.94 18.79 -12.43
CA PHE A 75 -20.60 20.17 -12.73
C PHE A 75 -20.08 20.34 -14.17
N VAL A 76 -19.10 19.52 -14.59
CA VAL A 76 -18.57 19.55 -15.96
C VAL A 76 -19.68 19.30 -16.98
N MET A 77 -20.54 18.30 -16.74
CA MET A 77 -21.69 18.03 -17.59
C MET A 77 -22.61 19.25 -17.70
N THR A 78 -22.97 19.91 -16.59
CA THR A 78 -23.82 21.11 -16.65
C THR A 78 -23.18 22.27 -17.43
N LEU A 79 -21.87 22.45 -17.34
CA LEU A 79 -21.16 23.45 -18.15
C LEU A 79 -21.18 23.10 -19.64
N GLU A 80 -20.93 21.85 -20.00
CA GLU A 80 -21.05 21.38 -21.38
C GLU A 80 -22.47 21.59 -21.93
N LEU A 81 -23.51 21.34 -21.12
CA LEU A 81 -24.90 21.57 -21.51
C LEU A 81 -25.18 23.06 -21.78
N ILE A 82 -24.70 23.95 -20.91
CA ILE A 82 -24.85 25.41 -21.08
C ILE A 82 -24.12 25.86 -22.36
N GLN A 83 -22.94 25.31 -22.64
CA GLN A 83 -22.20 25.60 -23.88
C GLN A 83 -23.00 25.15 -25.11
N ILE A 84 -23.54 23.93 -25.13
CA ILE A 84 -24.38 23.43 -26.24
C ILE A 84 -25.59 24.34 -26.47
N ILE A 85 -26.25 24.79 -25.40
CA ILE A 85 -27.41 25.69 -25.49
C ILE A 85 -26.98 27.08 -25.99
N THR A 86 -25.88 27.63 -25.48
CA THR A 86 -25.39 28.98 -25.82
C THR A 86 -24.87 29.04 -27.26
N ASP A 87 -24.10 28.05 -27.69
CA ASP A 87 -23.56 27.95 -29.06
C ASP A 87 -24.70 27.81 -30.08
N LYS A 88 -25.78 27.09 -29.74
CA LYS A 88 -26.95 26.92 -30.61
C LYS A 88 -27.99 28.04 -30.50
N ASN A 89 -27.90 28.91 -29.49
CA ASN A 89 -28.67 30.17 -29.44
C ASN A 89 -28.27 31.15 -30.56
N ASN A 90 -27.22 30.81 -31.34
CA ASN A 90 -26.69 31.60 -32.45
C ASN A 90 -26.96 30.96 -33.84
N PHE A 91 -28.15 30.38 -34.05
CA PHE A 91 -28.71 29.86 -35.33
C PHE A 91 -28.29 28.42 -35.78
N HIS A 92 -28.73 27.35 -35.09
CA HIS A 92 -28.90 26.05 -35.74
C HIS A 92 -29.87 25.08 -35.02
N ASP A 93 -30.60 24.28 -35.80
CA ASP A 93 -31.62 23.33 -35.32
C ASP A 93 -31.11 22.38 -34.22
N ILE A 94 -31.98 22.15 -33.23
CA ILE A 94 -31.74 21.27 -32.10
C ILE A 94 -31.83 19.82 -32.57
N GLU A 95 -30.73 19.24 -33.05
CA GLU A 95 -30.62 17.79 -33.17
C GLU A 95 -30.68 17.14 -31.79
N THR A 96 -31.82 16.53 -31.46
CA THR A 96 -32.04 15.78 -30.21
C THR A 96 -30.97 14.70 -29.98
N ALA A 97 -30.32 14.22 -31.06
CA ALA A 97 -29.19 13.29 -31.02
C ALA A 97 -27.95 13.81 -30.28
N VAL A 98 -27.72 15.12 -30.22
CA VAL A 98 -26.61 15.72 -29.46
C VAL A 98 -26.84 15.59 -27.96
N PHE A 99 -28.08 15.76 -27.50
CA PHE A 99 -28.46 15.56 -26.11
C PHE A 99 -28.39 14.08 -25.71
N PHE A 100 -28.78 13.16 -26.60
CA PHE A 100 -28.60 11.73 -26.36
C PHE A 100 -27.11 11.34 -26.27
N LYS A 101 -26.25 11.83 -27.16
CA LYS A 101 -24.79 11.60 -27.04
C LYS A 101 -24.18 12.18 -25.77
N TRP A 102 -24.70 13.29 -25.26
CA TRP A 102 -24.23 13.93 -24.03
C TRP A 102 -24.70 13.19 -22.77
N ILE A 103 -25.96 12.73 -22.71
CA ILE A 103 -26.51 11.94 -21.58
C ILE A 103 -25.79 10.59 -21.42
N PHE A 104 -25.34 9.98 -22.53
CA PHE A 104 -24.72 8.65 -22.55
C PHE A 104 -23.18 8.66 -22.62
N LYS A 105 -22.54 9.82 -22.45
CA LYS A 105 -21.07 9.92 -22.45
C LYS A 105 -20.47 9.47 -21.13
#